data_AF-A0A1G6SUM4-F1
#
_entry.id   AF-A0A1G6SUM4-F1
#
_cell.length_a   1.000
_cell.length_b   1.000
_cell.length_c   1.000
_cell.angle_alpha   90.00
_cell.angle_beta   90.00
_cell.angle_gamma   90.00
#
_symmetry.space_group_name_H-M   'P 1'
#
loop_
_entity.id
_entity.type
_entity.pdbx_description
1 polymer ?
#
loop_
_entity_poly.entity_id
_entity_poly.type
_entity_poly.pdbx_seq_one_letter_code
_entity_poly.pdbx_strand_id
1 'polypeptide(L)'
;MTFQDLLILFGAPILVVVAVFTVVFLRHPRPQSRYRAGEPYNFKPVWFVARNGAVADTSGSGTASETTIDDAHGAAALEPAHAESIASGPKGGSHGKW
;
A
#
# COMPACT_ATOMS: atom_id res chain seq x y z
N MET A 1 -21.61 44.09 -23.65
CA MET A 1 -21.77 43.02 -22.63
C MET A 1 -21.48 43.66 -21.28
N THR A 2 -22.43 43.60 -20.35
CA THR A 2 -22.27 44.20 -19.03
C THR A 2 -21.51 43.28 -18.08
N PHE A 3 -21.01 43.81 -16.97
CA PHE A 3 -20.36 43.00 -15.93
C PHE A 3 -21.30 41.91 -15.38
N GLN A 4 -22.59 42.23 -15.24
CA GLN A 4 -23.61 41.28 -14.81
C GLN A 4 -23.73 40.10 -15.81
N ASP A 5 -23.71 40.38 -17.11
CA ASP A 5 -23.78 39.34 -18.14
C ASP A 5 -22.56 38.40 -18.08
N LEU A 6 -21.37 38.95 -17.80
CA LEU A 6 -20.15 38.16 -17.62
C LEU A 6 -20.21 37.28 -16.37
N LEU A 7 -20.76 37.80 -15.27
CA LEU A 7 -20.93 37.01 -14.03
C LEU A 7 -21.89 35.85 -14.21
N ILE A 8 -22.98 36.06 -14.96
CA ILE A 8 -23.96 35.02 -15.20
C ILE A 8 -23.37 33.97 -16.14
N LEU A 9 -22.73 34.39 -17.24
CA LEU A 9 -22.21 33.47 -18.25
C LEU A 9 -21.03 32.64 -17.75
N PHE A 10 -20.14 33.21 -16.92
CA PHE A 10 -18.93 32.53 -16.46
C PHE A 10 -18.95 32.21 -14.96
N GLY A 11 -19.48 33.10 -14.13
CA GLY A 11 -19.51 32.92 -12.69
C GLY A 11 -20.40 31.75 -12.25
N ALA A 12 -21.61 31.64 -12.80
CA ALA A 12 -22.50 30.52 -12.49
C ALA A 12 -21.89 29.14 -12.81
N PRO A 13 -21.36 28.85 -14.02
CA PRO A 13 -20.74 27.55 -14.29
C PRO A 13 -19.48 27.30 -13.47
N ILE A 14 -18.65 28.31 -13.22
CA ILE A 14 -17.48 28.17 -12.35
C ILE A 14 -17.91 27.79 -10.93
N LEU A 15 -18.94 28.44 -10.38
CA LEU A 15 -19.45 28.17 -9.04
C LEU A 15 -19.98 26.73 -8.95
N VAL A 16 -20.70 26.24 -9.96
CA VAL A 16 -21.16 24.85 -10.01
C VAL A 16 -19.98 23.87 -9.97
N VAL A 17 -18.93 24.11 -10.77
CA VAL A 17 -17.74 23.24 -10.79
C VAL A 17 -17.04 23.25 -9.42
N VAL A 18 -16.87 24.41 -8.81
CA VAL A 18 -16.27 24.54 -7.47
C VAL A 18 -17.13 23.82 -6.42
N ALA A 19 -18.45 23.96 -6.47
CA ALA A 19 -19.37 23.29 -5.55
C ALA A 19 -19.28 21.76 -5.67
N VAL A 20 -19.27 21.22 -6.90
CA VAL A 20 -19.10 19.77 -7.11
C VAL A 20 -17.71 19.32 -6.64
N PHE A 21 -16.66 20.04 -7.01
CA PHE A 21 -15.29 19.71 -6.61
C PHE A 21 -15.14 19.68 -5.08
N THR A 22 -15.67 20.67 -4.38
CA THR A 22 -15.62 20.71 -2.91
C THR A 22 -16.37 19.54 -2.28
N VAL A 23 -17.56 19.20 -2.75
CA VAL A 23 -18.31 18.04 -2.24
C VAL A 23 -17.52 16.74 -2.44
N VAL A 24 -16.88 16.56 -3.59
CA VAL A 24 -16.17 15.32 -3.94
C VAL A 24 -14.82 15.21 -3.22
N PHE A 25 -14.03 16.28 -3.21
CA PHE A 25 -12.60 16.21 -2.85
C PHE A 25 -12.28 16.76 -1.47
N LEU A 26 -13.15 17.58 -0.86
CA LEU A 26 -12.84 18.19 0.43
C LEU A 26 -12.81 17.15 1.56
N ARG A 27 -13.53 16.04 1.41
CA ARG A 27 -13.53 14.95 2.37
C ARG A 27 -12.42 13.95 2.06
N HIS A 28 -11.18 14.32 2.37
CA HIS A 28 -10.09 13.35 2.39
C HIS A 28 -10.07 12.61 3.74
N PRO A 29 -10.24 11.27 3.75
CA PRO A 29 -9.97 10.49 4.95
C PRO A 29 -8.50 10.72 5.33
N ARG A 30 -8.26 11.09 6.59
CA ARG A 30 -6.90 11.30 7.08
C ARG A 30 -6.10 10.03 6.82
N PRO A 31 -4.92 10.11 6.18
CA PRO A 31 -4.07 8.94 6.04
C PRO A 31 -3.81 8.38 7.44
N GLN A 32 -3.92 7.06 7.58
CA GLN A 32 -3.60 6.40 8.84
C GLN A 32 -2.18 6.82 9.26
N SER A 33 -2.03 7.15 10.55
CA SER A 33 -0.74 7.59 11.08
C SER A 33 0.33 6.55 10.74
N ARG A 34 1.49 6.99 10.26
CA ARG A 34 2.64 6.09 10.10
C ARG A 34 3.22 5.81 11.47
N TYR A 35 3.74 4.61 11.68
CA TYR A 35 4.46 4.30 12.91
C TYR A 35 5.66 5.25 13.09
N ARG A 36 5.78 5.84 14.27
CA ARG A 36 6.93 6.66 14.68
C ARG A 36 7.76 5.90 15.71
N ALA A 37 9.07 5.93 15.56
CA ALA A 37 9.97 5.35 16.56
C ALA A 37 9.81 6.11 17.89
N GLY A 38 9.60 5.38 18.98
CA GLY A 38 9.35 5.94 20.32
C GLY A 38 7.86 6.05 20.69
N GLU A 39 6.93 5.86 19.76
CA GLU A 39 5.51 5.73 20.07
C GLU A 39 5.12 4.27 20.33
N PRO A 40 4.18 3.98 21.25
CA PRO A 40 3.64 2.64 21.43
C PRO A 40 2.99 2.11 20.14
N TYR A 41 3.26 0.85 19.81
CA TYR A 41 2.68 0.19 18.64
C TYR A 41 1.20 -0.14 18.88
N ASN A 42 0.31 0.66 18.28
CA ASN A 42 -1.15 0.51 18.38
C ASN A 42 -1.79 -0.02 17.08
N PHE A 43 -0.98 -0.52 16.15
CA PHE A 43 -1.47 -1.07 14.89
C PHE A 43 -1.90 -2.53 15.08
N LYS A 44 -2.84 -3.00 14.26
CA LYS A 44 -3.17 -4.43 14.19
C LYS A 44 -1.93 -5.20 13.72
N PRO A 45 -1.65 -6.40 14.26
CA PRO A 45 -0.52 -7.20 13.80
C PRO A 45 -0.74 -7.60 12.34
N VAL A 46 0.32 -7.50 11.53
CA VAL A 46 0.32 -7.82 10.10
C VAL A 46 1.48 -8.77 9.82
N TRP A 47 1.19 -9.87 9.11
CA TRP A 47 2.20 -10.80 8.60
C TRP A 47 2.35 -10.58 7.10
N PHE A 48 3.57 -10.29 6.66
CA PHE A 48 3.89 -10.16 5.25
C PHE A 48 4.29 -11.53 4.71
N VAL A 49 3.51 -12.06 3.78
CA VAL A 49 3.87 -13.26 3.02
C VAL A 49 4.61 -12.80 1.78
N ALA A 50 5.84 -13.29 1.59
CA ALA A 50 6.59 -13.04 0.38
C ALA A 50 5.87 -13.71 -0.80
N ARG A 51 5.76 -13.00 -1.94
CA ARG A 51 5.32 -13.66 -3.18
C ARG A 51 6.34 -14.73 -3.57
N ASN A 52 5.88 -15.81 -4.22
CA ASN A 52 6.77 -16.81 -4.78
C ASN A 52 7.79 -16.13 -5.72
N GLY A 53 9.08 -16.43 -5.56
CA GLY A 53 10.16 -15.80 -6.32
C GLY A 53 10.52 -14.36 -5.90
N ALA A 54 9.99 -13.83 -4.79
CA ALA A 54 10.44 -12.53 -4.24
C ALA A 54 11.83 -12.59 -3.62
N VAL A 55 12.19 -13.76 -3.10
CA VAL A 55 13.50 -14.02 -2.53
C VAL A 55 14.34 -14.59 -3.65
N ALA A 56 15.36 -13.85 -4.08
CA ALA A 56 16.39 -14.43 -4.93
C ALA A 56 17.07 -15.52 -4.10
N ASP A 57 17.03 -16.76 -4.58
CA ASP A 57 17.84 -17.83 -4.01
C ASP A 57 19.30 -17.40 -4.11
N THR A 58 19.82 -16.84 -3.02
CA THR A 58 21.25 -16.52 -2.87
C THR A 58 21.99 -17.81 -2.53
N SER A 59 21.69 -18.85 -3.30
CA SER A 59 22.19 -20.21 -3.18
C SER A 59 22.11 -20.83 -4.56
N GLY A 60 22.98 -20.39 -5.46
CA GLY A 60 23.26 -21.12 -6.69
C GLY A 60 23.06 -20.31 -7.96
N SER A 61 24.19 -19.95 -8.57
CA SER A 61 24.39 -19.92 -10.02
C SER A 61 23.41 -20.83 -10.79
N GLY A 62 22.69 -20.27 -11.77
CA GLY A 62 22.27 -21.01 -12.96
C GLY A 62 20.79 -20.93 -13.33
N THR A 63 20.57 -20.21 -14.43
CA THR A 63 19.60 -20.54 -15.50
C THR A 63 18.11 -20.27 -15.25
N ALA A 64 17.61 -19.30 -16.02
CA ALA A 64 16.21 -18.95 -16.21
C ALA A 64 15.41 -20.03 -16.97
N SER A 65 14.08 -19.81 -17.01
CA SER A 65 13.02 -20.58 -17.70
C SER A 65 12.38 -21.62 -16.76
N GLU A 66 11.07 -21.60 -16.50
CA GLU A 66 10.00 -21.75 -17.49
C GLU A 66 8.61 -21.37 -16.89
N THR A 67 7.80 -20.70 -17.71
CA THR A 67 6.32 -20.69 -17.87
C THR A 67 5.53 -21.72 -17.01
N THR A 68 4.37 -21.44 -16.38
CA THR A 68 3.03 -21.18 -16.97
C THR A 68 2.06 -20.68 -15.88
N ILE A 69 1.10 -19.83 -16.27
CA ILE A 69 -0.09 -19.46 -15.49
C ILE A 69 -1.11 -20.60 -15.63
N ASP A 70 -1.74 -21.08 -14.55
CA ASP A 70 -3.08 -21.71 -14.58
C ASP A 70 -3.70 -21.79 -13.18
N ASP A 71 -5.02 -21.75 -13.16
CA ASP A 71 -5.95 -21.60 -12.04
C ASP A 71 -5.89 -22.66 -10.93
N ALA A 72 -6.33 -22.27 -9.71
CA ALA A 72 -7.43 -22.91 -8.98
C ALA A 72 -7.29 -22.85 -7.44
N HIS A 73 -8.44 -22.64 -6.81
CA HIS A 73 -8.70 -22.69 -5.38
C HIS A 73 -8.19 -23.97 -4.71
N GLY A 74 -7.53 -23.83 -3.56
CA GLY A 74 -7.16 -24.97 -2.70
C GLY A 74 -6.83 -24.51 -1.29
N ALA A 75 -7.84 -24.45 -0.44
CA ALA A 75 -7.65 -24.38 1.00
C ALA A 75 -7.07 -25.71 1.52
N ALA A 76 -6.37 -25.60 2.66
CA ALA A 76 -6.00 -26.67 3.59
C ALA A 76 -4.75 -27.50 3.26
N ALA A 77 -3.64 -27.17 3.93
CA ALA A 77 -2.98 -28.07 4.88
C ALA A 77 -1.97 -27.25 5.71
N LEU A 78 -2.36 -26.88 6.93
CA LEU A 78 -1.41 -26.45 7.96
C LEU A 78 -0.96 -27.72 8.68
N GLU A 79 0.24 -28.21 8.38
CA GLU A 79 0.90 -29.24 9.20
C GLU A 79 1.99 -28.58 10.08
N PRO A 80 2.06 -28.91 11.38
CA PRO A 80 2.94 -28.23 12.33
C PRO A 80 4.29 -28.95 12.38
N ALA A 81 5.33 -28.32 11.86
CA ALA A 81 6.69 -28.82 12.05
C ALA A 81 7.64 -27.69 12.46
N HIS A 82 7.98 -27.75 13.75
CA HIS A 82 9.19 -27.23 14.37
C HIS A 82 9.33 -25.69 14.44
N ALA A 83 8.99 -25.14 15.60
CA ALA A 83 9.37 -23.79 16.00
C ALA A 83 10.88 -23.73 16.24
N GLU A 84 11.65 -23.61 15.15
CA GLU A 84 13.02 -23.15 15.23
C GLU A 84 13.00 -21.64 15.50
N SER A 85 13.75 -21.18 16.51
CA SER A 85 13.76 -19.79 16.90
C SER A 85 14.35 -18.93 15.77
N ILE A 86 13.48 -18.28 15.00
CA ILE A 86 13.92 -17.34 13.97
C ILE A 86 14.50 -16.12 14.69
N ALA A 87 15.84 -16.08 14.79
CA ALA A 87 16.55 -14.90 15.25
C ALA A 87 16.27 -13.76 14.26
N SER A 88 15.53 -12.75 14.69
CA SER A 88 15.33 -11.53 13.92
C SER A 88 16.71 -10.87 13.71
N GLY A 89 17.21 -10.92 12.47
CA GLY A 89 18.39 -10.14 12.07
C GLY A 89 18.17 -8.63 12.26
N PRO A 90 19.25 -7.82 12.16
CA PRO A 90 19.18 -6.38 12.41
C PRO A 90 18.11 -5.70 11.56
N LYS A 91 17.16 -5.02 12.23
CA LYS A 91 15.95 -4.48 11.61
C LYS A 91 16.27 -3.17 10.88
N GLY A 92 16.09 -3.18 9.55
CA GLY A 92 16.23 -2.00 8.69
C GLY A 92 15.09 -1.00 8.88
N GLY A 93 15.44 0.23 9.30
CA GLY A 93 14.57 1.41 9.37
C GLY A 93 15.34 2.64 8.90
N SER A 94 14.73 3.82 8.84
CA SER A 94 15.31 5.03 8.20
C SER A 94 16.64 5.54 8.79
N HIS A 95 17.13 4.95 9.88
CA HIS A 95 18.47 5.17 10.44
C HIS A 95 19.28 3.88 10.66
N GLY A 96 18.79 2.72 10.21
CA GLY A 96 19.50 1.45 10.23
C GLY A 96 20.22 1.25 8.91
N LYS A 97 21.55 1.35 8.93
CA LYS A 97 22.42 1.14 7.77
C LYS A 97 22.19 -0.27 7.19
N TRP A 98 22.17 -0.36 5.86
CA TRP A 98 22.07 -1.61 5.11
C TRP A 98 23.39 -2.37 5.14
#